data_AF-Q8L5Q4-F1
#
_entry.id   AF-Q8L5Q4-F1
#
_cell.length_a   1.000
_cell.length_b   1.000
_cell.length_c   1.000
_cell.angle_alpha   90.00
_cell.angle_beta   90.00
_cell.angle_gamma   90.00
#
_symmetry.space_group_name_H-M   'P 1'
#
loop_
_entity.id
_entity.type
_entity.pdbx_description
1 polymer ?
#
loop_
_entity_poly.entity_id
_entity_poly.type
_entity_poly.pdbx_seq_one_letter_code
_entity_poly.pdbx_strand_id
1 'polypeptide(L)'
;KRITVITQGADPVCVAQDGKVKLYPVILLPKEKLVDTNGAGDAFVGGFLSQLVQEKPIEECVRAGCYAANVIIQRSGCTYPEKPDFH
;
A
#
# COMPACT_ATOMS: atom_id res chain seq x y z
N LYS A 1 6.03 -20.90 3.16
CA LYS A 1 4.75 -20.62 3.86
C LYS A 1 3.95 -19.62 3.03
N ARG A 2 2.61 -19.68 3.02
CA ARG A 2 1.77 -18.80 2.20
C ARG A 2 1.33 -17.58 3.01
N ILE A 3 1.36 -16.41 2.38
CA ILE A 3 0.84 -15.14 2.92
C ILE A 3 -0.21 -14.65 1.93
N THR A 4 -1.35 -14.20 2.42
CA THR A 4 -2.40 -13.55 1.62
C THR A 4 -2.59 -12.13 2.12
N VAL A 5 -2.56 -11.15 1.22
CA VAL A 5 -2.73 -9.72 1.50
C VAL A 5 -3.93 -9.22 0.71
N ILE A 6 -4.91 -8.59 1.38
CA ILE A 6 -6.16 -8.12 0.77
C ILE A 6 -6.33 -6.63 1.09
N THR A 7 -6.31 -5.80 0.05
CA THR A 7 -6.61 -4.36 0.14
C THR A 7 -8.11 -4.11 0.07
N GLN A 8 -8.62 -3.12 0.81
CA GLN A 8 -10.05 -2.84 0.93
C GLN A 8 -10.38 -1.35 0.76
N GLY A 9 -9.70 -0.67 -0.18
CA GLY A 9 -9.87 0.76 -0.39
C GLY A 9 -9.48 1.57 0.84
N ALA A 10 -10.45 2.22 1.48
CA ALA A 10 -10.23 3.02 2.69
C ALA A 10 -10.22 2.19 3.99
N ASP A 11 -10.63 0.92 3.93
CA ASP A 11 -10.60 0.02 5.08
C ASP A 11 -9.20 -0.60 5.27
N PRO A 12 -8.88 -1.11 6.48
CA PRO A 12 -7.59 -1.72 6.76
C PRO A 12 -7.21 -2.85 5.79
N VAL A 13 -5.92 -3.00 5.52
CA VAL A 13 -5.37 -4.14 4.78
C VAL A 13 -5.40 -5.38 5.66
N CYS A 14 -6.00 -6.46 5.15
CA CYS A 14 -6.03 -7.76 5.82
C CYS A 14 -4.82 -8.60 5.39
N VAL A 15 -4.02 -9.05 6.36
CA VAL A 15 -2.90 -9.97 6.13
C VAL A 15 -3.17 -11.27 6.85
N ALA A 16 -3.33 -12.36 6.09
CA ALA A 16 -3.47 -13.70 6.60
C ALA A 16 -2.15 -14.47 6.47
N GLN A 17 -1.60 -14.93 7.59
CA GLN A 17 -0.37 -15.71 7.66
C GLN A 17 -0.45 -16.71 8.82
N ASP A 18 -0.09 -17.97 8.57
CA ASP A 18 0.00 -19.02 9.60
C ASP A 18 -1.27 -19.15 10.48
N GLY A 19 -2.45 -19.09 9.84
CA GLY A 19 -3.75 -19.19 10.52
C GLY A 19 -4.14 -17.96 11.34
N LYS A 20 -3.36 -16.88 11.28
CA LYS A 20 -3.65 -15.60 11.95
C LYS A 20 -3.96 -14.53 10.92
N VAL A 21 -4.90 -13.64 11.27
CA VAL A 21 -5.21 -12.44 10.49
C VAL A 21 -4.76 -11.22 11.29
N LYS A 22 -4.02 -10.33 10.63
CA LYS A 22 -3.68 -9.00 11.13
C LYS A 22 -4.31 -7.94 10.24
N LEU A 23 -4.75 -6.84 10.84
CA LEU A 23 -5.29 -5.68 10.14
C LEU A 23 -4.30 -4.54 10.24
N TYR A 24 -3.99 -3.91 9.11
CA TYR A 24 -3.10 -2.76 9.04
C TYR A 24 -3.89 -1.54 8.55
N PRO A 25 -3.97 -0.46 9.32
CA PRO A 25 -4.69 0.74 8.88
C PRO A 25 -4.03 1.34 7.64
N VAL A 26 -4.84 1.88 6.75
CA VAL A 26 -4.36 2.66 5.60
C VAL A 26 -4.15 4.11 6.00
N ILE A 27 -3.39 4.85 5.19
CA ILE A 27 -3.24 6.29 5.34
C ILE A 27 -4.51 6.95 4.79
N LEU A 28 -5.32 7.51 5.68
CA LEU A 28 -6.55 8.20 5.28
C LEU A 28 -6.21 9.47 4.50
N LEU A 29 -6.97 9.70 3.43
CA LEU A 29 -6.83 10.86 2.56
C LEU A 29 -8.15 11.64 2.56
N PRO A 30 -8.14 12.97 2.78
CA PRO A 30 -9.31 13.81 2.56
C PRO A 30 -9.84 13.66 1.13
N LYS A 31 -11.17 13.67 0.97
CA LYS A 31 -11.81 13.42 -0.34
C LYS A 31 -11.36 14.43 -1.40
N GLU A 32 -11.04 15.65 -0.99
CA GLU A 32 -10.62 16.76 -1.86
C GLU A 32 -9.23 16.52 -2.48
N LYS A 33 -8.42 15.64 -1.87
CA LYS A 33 -7.12 15.23 -2.41
C LYS A 33 -7.20 13.97 -3.26
N LEU A 34 -8.35 13.29 -3.30
CA LEU A 34 -8.56 12.11 -4.12
C LEU A 34 -8.78 12.54 -5.57
N VAL A 35 -7.82 12.24 -6.45
CA VAL A 35 -7.85 12.65 -7.85
C VAL A 35 -8.27 11.50 -8.76
N ASP A 36 -7.63 10.34 -8.61
CA ASP A 36 -7.82 9.17 -9.47
C ASP A 36 -7.54 7.91 -8.65
N THR A 37 -8.43 6.93 -8.62
CA THR A 37 -8.18 5.66 -7.90
C THR A 37 -7.51 4.60 -8.77
N ASN A 38 -7.33 4.88 -10.06
CA ASN A 38 -6.68 3.97 -10.98
C ASN A 38 -5.23 3.69 -10.56
N GLY A 39 -4.82 2.43 -10.66
CA GLY A 39 -3.47 2.00 -10.29
C GLY A 39 -3.18 1.95 -8.79
N ALA A 40 -4.15 2.21 -7.89
CA ALA A 40 -3.94 2.10 -6.44
C ALA A 40 -3.47 0.70 -6.00
N GLY A 41 -4.05 -0.35 -6.59
CA GLY A 41 -3.64 -1.74 -6.33
C GLY A 41 -2.23 -2.05 -6.84
N ASP A 42 -1.89 -1.61 -8.06
CA ASP A 42 -0.57 -1.82 -8.65
C ASP A 42 0.51 -1.06 -7.86
N ALA A 43 0.21 0.18 -7.45
CA ALA A 43 1.05 0.98 -6.57
C ALA A 43 1.27 0.30 -5.22
N PHE A 44 0.20 -0.24 -4.62
CA PHE A 44 0.30 -1.01 -3.38
C PHE A 44 1.24 -2.21 -3.54
N VAL A 45 1.06 -3.00 -4.60
CA VAL A 45 1.90 -4.17 -4.87
C VAL A 45 3.36 -3.75 -5.10
N GLY A 46 3.61 -2.68 -5.85
CA GLY A 46 4.96 -2.15 -6.08
C GLY A 46 5.63 -1.70 -4.78
N GLY A 47 4.93 -0.93 -3.95
CA GLY A 47 5.41 -0.52 -2.62
C GLY A 47 5.69 -1.72 -1.72
N PHE A 48 4.81 -2.72 -1.71
CA PHE A 48 4.99 -3.96 -0.95
C PHE A 48 6.24 -4.72 -1.38
N LEU A 49 6.41 -4.92 -2.69
CA LEU A 49 7.58 -5.61 -3.25
C LEU A 49 8.89 -4.86 -3.00
N SER A 50 8.86 -3.53 -2.94
CA SER A 50 10.05 -2.70 -2.68
C SER A 50 10.73 -3.00 -1.34
N GLN A 51 9.94 -3.39 -0.33
CA GLN A 51 10.44 -3.75 1.00
C GLN A 51 10.65 -5.26 1.12
N LEU A 52 9.82 -6.06 0.43
CA LEU A 52 9.96 -7.52 0.44
C LEU A 52 11.31 -7.96 -0.13
N VAL A 53 11.77 -7.34 -1.22
CA VAL A 53 13.08 -7.65 -1.84
C VAL A 53 14.26 -7.30 -0.93
N GLN A 54 14.04 -6.43 0.07
CA GLN A 54 15.01 -6.07 1.11
C GLN A 54 14.83 -6.91 2.39
N GLU A 55 14.04 -7.99 2.33
CA GLU A 55 13.75 -8.89 3.45
C GLU A 55 13.17 -8.19 4.68
N LYS A 56 12.48 -7.06 4.47
CA LYS A 56 11.82 -6.33 5.56
C LYS A 56 10.62 -7.12 6.10
N PRO A 57 10.20 -6.87 7.35
CA PRO A 57 8.98 -7.45 7.90
C PRO A 57 7.74 -7.15 7.04
N ILE A 58 6.75 -8.05 7.07
CA ILE A 58 5.50 -7.90 6.30
C ILE A 58 4.75 -6.61 6.65
N GLU A 59 4.81 -6.19 7.91
CA GLU A 59 4.26 -4.89 8.35
C GLU A 59 4.86 -3.72 7.57
N GLU A 60 6.18 -3.71 7.37
CA GLU A 60 6.88 -2.69 6.61
C GLU A 60 6.54 -2.74 5.13
N CYS A 61 6.36 -3.94 4.59
CA CYS A 61 5.90 -4.14 3.21
C CYS A 61 4.48 -3.56 3.02
N VAL A 62 3.57 -3.83 3.96
CA VAL A 62 2.22 -3.24 3.92
C VAL A 62 2.27 -1.72 4.05
N ARG A 63 3.12 -1.19 4.95
CA ARG A 63 3.29 0.26 5.13
C ARG A 63 3.75 0.94 3.85
N ALA A 64 4.73 0.37 3.15
CA ALA A 64 5.21 0.87 1.87
C ALA A 64 4.16 0.77 0.76
N GLY A 65 3.39 -0.33 0.71
CA GLY A 65 2.26 -0.46 -0.20
C GLY A 65 1.20 0.61 0.03
N CYS A 66 0.79 0.81 1.28
CA CYS A 66 -0.16 1.87 1.66
C CYS A 66 0.35 3.26 1.30
N TYR A 67 1.64 3.53 1.51
CA TYR A 67 2.29 4.78 1.10
C TYR A 67 2.21 5.00 -0.40
N ALA A 68 2.66 4.02 -1.20
CA ALA A 68 2.66 4.13 -2.65
C ALA A 68 1.24 4.31 -3.21
N ALA A 69 0.26 3.56 -2.70
CA ALA A 69 -1.14 3.73 -3.04
C ALA A 69 -1.68 5.10 -2.64
N ASN A 70 -1.32 5.62 -1.47
CA ASN A 70 -1.73 6.96 -1.05
C ASN A 70 -1.16 8.06 -1.96
N VAL A 71 0.07 7.92 -2.44
CA VAL A 71 0.70 8.86 -3.38
C VAL A 71 0.02 8.79 -4.75
N ILE A 72 -0.25 7.59 -5.27
CA ILE A 72 -0.79 7.44 -6.62
C ILE A 72 -2.18 8.03 -6.74
N ILE A 73 -3.02 7.85 -5.70
CA ILE A 73 -4.41 8.30 -5.77
C ILE A 73 -4.60 9.83 -5.70
N GLN A 74 -3.53 10.56 -5.40
CA GLN A 74 -3.48 12.03 -5.37
C GLN A 74 -3.05 12.63 -6.71
N ARG A 75 -2.87 11.82 -7.74
CA ARG A 75 -2.33 12.23 -9.05
C ARG A 75 -3.17 11.61 -10.16
N SER A 76 -3.15 12.22 -11.34
CA SER A 76 -3.83 11.65 -12.51
C SER A 76 -2.96 10.53 -13.10
N GLY A 77 -3.53 9.34 -13.27
CA GLY A 77 -2.83 8.16 -13.77
C GLY A 77 -1.71 7.67 -12.83
N CYS A 78 -0.90 6.75 -13.34
CA CYS A 78 0.13 6.07 -12.55
C CYS A 78 1.46 6.86 -12.52
N THR A 79 1.47 8.05 -11.91
CA THR A 79 2.65 8.94 -11.82
C THR A 79 3.17 9.12 -10.39
N TYR A 80 4.47 9.37 -10.23
CA TYR A 80 5.10 9.58 -8.92
C TYR A 80 5.95 10.86 -8.90
N PRO A 81 6.23 11.45 -7.73
CA PRO A 81 7.29 12.43 -7.57
C PRO A 81 8.66 11.85 -7.95
N GLU A 82 9.65 12.72 -8.20
CA GLU A 82 11.02 12.31 -8.56
C GLU A 82 11.65 11.37 -7.54
N LYS A 83 11.33 11.57 -6.24
CA LYS A 83 11.82 10.74 -5.13
C LYS A 83 10.70 10.39 -4.17
N PRO A 84 10.69 9.18 -3.58
CA PRO A 84 9.77 8.84 -2.51
C PRO A 84 10.16 9.55 -1.21
N ASP A 85 9.14 9.94 -0.45
CA ASP A 85 9.20 10.43 0.93
C ASP A 85 8.67 9.34 1.87
N PHE A 86 9.40 8.23 1.91
CA PHE A 86 9.08 7.05 2.73
C PHE A 86 10.29 6.70 3.58
N HIS A 87 10.11 6.70 4.90
CA HIS A 87 11.14 6.46 5.91
C HIS A 87 10.70 5.37 6.86
#